data_AF-A0A358MFD5-F1
#
_entry.id   AF-A0A358MFD5-F1
#
_cell.length_a   1.000
_cell.length_b   1.000
_cell.length_c   1.000
_cell.angle_alpha   90.00
_cell.angle_beta   90.00
_cell.angle_gamma   90.00
#
_symmetry.space_group_name_H-M   'P 1'
#
loop_
_entity.id
_entity.type
_entity.pdbx_description
1 polymer ?
#
loop_
_entity_poly.entity_id
_entity_poly.type
_entity_poly.pdbx_seq_one_letter_code
_entity_poly.pdbx_strand_id
1 'polypeptide(L)'
;FGQGGRTPQLSGAARFDPIVWPGAVTKIKDLRNADPLTQAYSELLSGHAIIVYAALLMVPLSWWVLYSTRFGLRLRAVGENPAAVDTAGISVVKLRYAAVLICGVLCGVAGAYLSTALQAGFVKDMTAGRGYIALAALIFAKWRPW
;
A
#
# COMPACT_ATOMS: atom_id res chain seq x y z
N PHE A 1 -5.49 14.97 27.91
CA PHE A 1 -6.21 14.77 26.62
C PHE A 1 -6.78 16.10 26.11
N GLY A 2 -5.93 17.03 25.66
CA GLY A 2 -6.32 18.43 25.38
C GLY A 2 -6.12 18.92 23.93
N GLN A 3 -5.83 18.03 22.97
CA GLN A 3 -5.56 18.43 21.57
C GLN A 3 -6.66 18.01 20.58
N GLY A 4 -7.94 18.01 20.98
CA GLY A 4 -9.07 17.90 20.04
C GLY A 4 -9.03 16.70 19.07
N GLY A 5 -8.51 15.55 19.52
CA GLY A 5 -8.39 14.34 18.71
C GLY A 5 -7.06 14.16 17.96
N ARG A 6 -6.03 14.98 18.24
CA ARG A 6 -4.67 14.81 17.70
C ARG A 6 -3.76 14.08 18.67
N THR A 7 -2.98 13.13 18.16
CA THR A 7 -1.89 12.51 18.94
C THR A 7 -0.64 13.38 18.89
N PRO A 8 0.21 13.38 19.94
CA PRO A 8 1.50 14.08 19.93
C PRO A 8 2.35 13.64 18.73
N GLN A 9 3.18 14.55 18.23
CA GLN A 9 3.99 14.24 17.06
C GLN A 9 5.03 13.15 17.38
N LEU A 10 5.04 12.04 16.64
CA LEU A 10 6.05 11.00 16.72
C LEU A 10 7.41 11.60 16.32
N SER A 11 8.39 11.54 17.23
CA SER A 11 9.74 12.07 17.02
C SER A 11 10.79 10.96 17.13
N GLY A 12 11.87 11.06 16.36
CA GLY A 12 12.95 10.07 16.34
C GLY A 12 12.55 8.72 15.73
N ALA A 13 13.07 7.63 16.29
CA ALA A 13 12.95 6.25 15.80
C ALA A 13 11.52 5.67 15.79
N ALA A 14 10.53 6.40 16.30
CA ALA A 14 9.12 6.03 16.23
C ALA A 14 8.49 6.38 14.86
N ARG A 15 9.21 7.16 14.03
CA ARG A 15 8.86 7.39 12.63
C ARG A 15 9.63 6.37 11.77
N PHE A 16 9.00 5.89 10.71
CA PHE A 16 9.72 5.11 9.70
C PHE A 16 10.70 6.03 8.98
N ASP A 17 11.97 5.98 9.40
CA ASP A 17 13.03 6.78 8.81
C ASP A 17 13.20 6.44 7.32
N PRO A 18 13.41 7.45 6.48
CA PRO A 18 13.59 7.24 5.05
C PRO A 18 14.90 6.50 4.77
N ILE A 19 14.83 5.51 3.87
CA ILE A 19 16.01 4.74 3.47
C ILE A 19 16.79 5.57 2.44
N VAL A 20 18.06 5.84 2.76
CA VAL A 20 18.99 6.54 1.87
C VAL A 20 19.83 5.50 1.16
N TRP A 21 19.65 5.39 -0.15
CA TRP A 21 20.46 4.51 -0.99
C TRP A 21 21.84 5.15 -1.26
N PRO A 22 22.92 4.35 -1.37
CA PRO A 22 24.27 4.87 -1.62
C PRO A 22 24.32 5.60 -2.97
N GLY A 23 24.69 6.89 -2.96
CA GLY A 23 24.72 7.77 -4.13
C GLY A 23 23.58 8.80 -4.19
N ALA A 24 22.62 8.75 -3.26
CA ALA A 24 21.53 9.72 -3.18
C ALA A 24 21.94 11.04 -2.51
N VAL A 25 21.80 12.14 -3.24
CA VAL A 25 22.07 13.50 -2.76
C VAL A 25 20.84 14.02 -2.01
N THR A 26 20.94 14.12 -0.69
CA THR A 26 19.79 14.46 0.19
C THR A 26 19.71 15.94 0.57
N LYS A 27 20.70 16.76 0.19
CA LYS A 27 20.72 18.21 0.47
C LYS A 27 20.17 18.98 -0.73
N ILE A 28 19.13 19.79 -0.50
CA ILE A 28 18.47 20.67 -1.49
C ILE A 28 19.46 21.57 -2.25
N LYS A 29 20.57 21.96 -1.62
CA LYS A 29 21.63 22.77 -2.25
C LYS A 29 22.47 22.02 -3.28
N ASP A 30 22.58 20.70 -3.17
CA ASP A 30 23.40 19.86 -4.07
C ASP A 30 22.55 19.27 -5.22
N LEU A 31 21.23 19.09 -5.00
CA LEU A 31 20.26 18.71 -6.05
C LEU A 31 20.17 19.72 -7.20
N ARG A 32 20.32 21.02 -6.90
CA ARG A 32 20.22 22.11 -7.89
C ARG A 32 21.44 22.17 -8.84
N ASN A 33 22.54 21.52 -8.47
CA ASN A 33 23.81 21.54 -9.21
C ASN A 33 24.20 20.15 -9.75
N ALA A 34 23.37 19.12 -9.52
CA ALA A 34 23.61 17.74 -9.95
C ALA A 34 23.03 17.49 -11.34
N ASP A 35 23.56 16.50 -12.05
CA ASP A 35 23.06 16.04 -13.36
C ASP A 35 21.55 15.72 -13.28
N PRO A 36 20.73 16.02 -14.32
CA PRO A 36 19.28 15.78 -14.30
C PRO A 36 18.90 14.33 -13.96
N LEU A 37 19.76 13.36 -14.34
CA LEU A 37 19.59 11.94 -14.03
C LEU A 37 19.80 11.64 -12.53
N THR A 38 20.81 12.25 -11.91
CA THR A 38 21.05 12.10 -10.47
C THR A 38 19.97 12.76 -9.63
N GLN A 39 19.43 13.90 -10.08
CA GLN A 39 18.29 14.56 -9.43
C GLN A 39 17.04 13.67 -9.47
N ALA A 40 16.71 13.13 -10.64
CA ALA A 40 15.61 12.18 -10.81
C ALA A 40 15.80 10.92 -9.95
N TYR A 41 17.00 10.35 -9.90
CA TYR A 41 17.31 9.17 -9.08
C TYR A 41 17.16 9.45 -7.58
N SER A 42 17.69 10.58 -7.10
CA SER A 42 17.60 10.95 -5.68
C SER A 42 16.17 11.28 -5.24
N GLU A 43 15.35 11.90 -6.09
CA GLU A 43 13.96 12.24 -5.77
C GLU A 43 13.01 11.02 -5.90
N LEU A 44 13.23 10.17 -6.90
CA LEU A 44 12.34 9.01 -7.16
C LEU A 44 12.67 7.80 -6.28
N LEU A 45 13.95 7.51 -6.05
CA LEU A 45 14.38 6.28 -5.40
C LEU A 45 14.83 6.44 -3.96
N SER A 46 15.20 7.64 -3.51
CA SER A 46 15.71 7.88 -2.15
C SER A 46 14.77 8.78 -1.35
N GLY A 47 14.73 8.62 -0.02
CA GLY A 47 13.93 9.52 0.83
C GLY A 47 12.52 9.00 1.18
N HIS A 48 12.17 7.78 0.77
CA HIS A 48 10.89 7.16 1.09
C HIS A 48 11.00 6.20 2.29
N ALA A 49 9.93 6.12 3.08
CA ALA A 49 9.85 5.19 4.20
C ALA A 49 9.81 3.73 3.71
N ILE A 50 10.31 2.78 4.52
CA ILE A 50 10.33 1.33 4.21
C ILE A 50 8.94 0.81 3.77
N ILE A 51 7.86 1.37 4.32
CA ILE A 51 6.49 0.98 4.00
C ILE A 51 6.09 1.35 2.57
N VAL A 52 6.67 2.41 1.98
CA VAL A 52 6.42 2.77 0.58
C VAL A 52 6.97 1.69 -0.36
N TYR A 53 8.19 1.23 -0.10
CA TYR A 53 8.77 0.12 -0.86
C TYR A 53 7.99 -1.18 -0.65
N ALA A 54 7.52 -1.45 0.57
CA ALA A 54 6.64 -2.59 0.85
C ALA A 54 5.33 -2.47 0.06
N ALA A 55 4.67 -1.30 0.04
CA ALA A 55 3.46 -1.07 -0.74
C ALA A 55 3.69 -1.25 -2.24
N LEU A 56 4.83 -0.79 -2.75
CA LEU A 56 5.22 -0.97 -4.15
C LEU A 56 5.47 -2.45 -4.49
N LEU A 57 6.07 -3.22 -3.57
CA LEU A 57 6.19 -4.68 -3.70
C LEU A 57 4.85 -5.39 -3.61
N MET A 58 3.89 -4.89 -2.84
CA MET A 58 2.57 -5.50 -2.72
C MET A 58 1.77 -5.49 -4.03
N VAL A 59 2.06 -4.57 -4.96
CA VAL A 59 1.42 -4.54 -6.28
C VAL A 59 1.71 -5.81 -7.09
N PRO A 60 2.97 -6.13 -7.47
CA PRO A 60 3.28 -7.37 -8.19
C PRO A 60 2.98 -8.62 -7.35
N LEU A 61 3.09 -8.55 -6.02
CA LEU A 61 2.79 -9.67 -5.13
C LEU A 61 1.29 -10.01 -5.16
N SER A 62 0.41 -9.01 -5.15
CA SER A 62 -1.04 -9.21 -5.30
C SER A 62 -1.39 -9.82 -6.66
N TRP A 63 -0.74 -9.37 -7.73
CA TRP A 63 -0.90 -9.96 -9.05
C TRP A 63 -0.48 -11.42 -9.07
N TRP A 64 0.70 -11.75 -8.55
CA TRP A 64 1.20 -13.12 -8.47
C TRP A 64 0.31 -14.02 -7.63
N VAL A 65 -0.15 -13.54 -6.46
CA VAL A 65 -1.08 -14.30 -5.60
C VAL A 65 -2.40 -14.58 -6.32
N LEU A 66 -2.96 -13.58 -7.00
CA LEU A 66 -4.24 -13.74 -7.68
C LEU A 66 -4.13 -14.61 -8.95
N TYR A 67 -3.02 -14.53 -9.69
CA TYR A 67 -2.88 -15.18 -11.00
C TYR A 67 -2.13 -16.51 -10.98
N SER A 68 -1.11 -16.65 -10.14
CA SER A 68 -0.25 -17.84 -10.13
C SER A 68 -0.58 -18.85 -9.04
N THR A 69 -1.34 -18.46 -7.99
CA THR A 69 -1.62 -19.37 -6.87
C THR A 69 -2.98 -20.08 -6.98
N ARG A 70 -3.07 -21.28 -6.39
CA ARG A 70 -4.32 -22.05 -6.24
C ARG A 70 -5.39 -21.26 -5.48
N PHE A 71 -4.99 -20.38 -4.56
CA PHE A 71 -5.90 -19.51 -3.82
C PHE A 71 -6.57 -18.49 -4.74
N GLY A 72 -5.80 -17.82 -5.61
CA GLY A 72 -6.32 -16.82 -6.54
C GLY A 72 -7.28 -17.37 -7.60
N LEU A 73 -7.01 -18.59 -8.10
CA LEU A 73 -7.93 -19.30 -9.01
C LEU A 73 -9.25 -19.66 -8.30
N ARG A 74 -9.17 -20.20 -7.08
CA ARG A 74 -10.35 -20.54 -6.27
C ARG A 74 -11.14 -19.30 -5.88
N LEU A 75 -10.47 -18.20 -5.54
CA LEU A 75 -11.13 -16.94 -5.18
C LEU A 75 -11.90 -16.34 -6.36
N ARG A 76 -11.32 -16.37 -7.57
CA ARG A 76 -12.01 -15.93 -8.79
C ARG A 76 -13.18 -16.85 -9.15
N ALA A 77 -13.01 -18.16 -9.05
CA ALA A 77 -14.09 -19.12 -9.28
C ALA A 77 -15.28 -18.91 -8.33
N VAL A 78 -15.02 -18.56 -7.06
CA VAL A 78 -16.07 -18.19 -6.08
C VAL A 78 -16.84 -16.95 -6.50
N GLY A 79 -16.18 -15.98 -7.14
CA GLY A 79 -16.80 -14.75 -7.65
C GLY A 79 -17.68 -15.00 -8.87
N GLU A 80 -17.27 -15.89 -9.76
CA GLU A 80 -18.00 -16.24 -10.99
C GLU A 80 -19.19 -17.18 -10.72
N ASN A 81 -18.95 -18.32 -10.05
CA ASN A 81 -20.01 -19.30 -9.78
C ASN A 81 -19.77 -20.01 -8.42
N PRO A 82 -20.36 -19.51 -7.32
CA PRO A 82 -20.18 -20.10 -6.00
C PRO A 82 -20.75 -21.53 -5.91
N ALA A 83 -21.83 -21.83 -6.63
CA ALA A 83 -22.42 -23.17 -6.62
C ALA A 83 -21.48 -24.23 -7.22
N ALA A 84 -20.70 -23.85 -8.25
CA ALA A 84 -19.70 -24.75 -8.85
C ALA A 84 -18.50 -25.02 -7.92
N VAL A 85 -18.19 -24.09 -7.01
CA VAL A 85 -17.09 -24.28 -6.04
C VAL A 85 -17.54 -25.16 -4.87
N ASP A 86 -18.79 -25.01 -4.42
CA ASP A 86 -19.35 -25.87 -3.37
C ASP A 86 -19.54 -27.32 -3.86
N THR A 87 -19.89 -27.55 -5.14
CA THR A 87 -19.96 -28.92 -5.71
C THR A 87 -18.59 -29.57 -5.86
N ALA A 88 -17.51 -28.77 -6.02
CA ALA A 88 -16.14 -29.25 -6.01
C ALA A 88 -15.59 -29.56 -4.60
N GLY A 89 -16.43 -29.48 -3.55
CA GLY A 89 -16.07 -29.80 -2.17
C GLY A 89 -15.24 -28.72 -1.46
N ILE A 90 -15.14 -27.51 -2.04
CA ILE A 90 -14.40 -26.40 -1.46
C ILE A 90 -15.41 -25.44 -0.82
N SER A 91 -15.29 -25.19 0.48
CA SER A 91 -16.21 -24.28 1.17
C SER A 91 -16.04 -22.83 0.69
N VAL A 92 -17.05 -22.30 0.01
CA VAL A 92 -17.11 -20.89 -0.43
C VAL A 92 -16.97 -19.92 0.74
N VAL A 93 -17.61 -20.24 1.87
CA VAL A 93 -17.62 -19.39 3.08
C VAL A 93 -16.20 -19.14 3.60
N LYS A 94 -15.36 -20.18 3.72
CA LYS A 94 -13.98 -20.01 4.21
C LYS A 94 -13.14 -19.15 3.27
N LEU A 95 -13.33 -19.27 1.95
CA LEU A 95 -12.62 -18.44 0.96
C LEU A 95 -13.04 -16.97 1.07
N ARG A 96 -14.32 -16.69 1.28
CA ARG A 96 -14.82 -15.31 1.50
C ARG A 96 -14.26 -14.71 2.78
N TYR A 97 -14.28 -15.45 3.89
CA TYR A 97 -13.68 -14.98 5.15
C TYR A 97 -12.18 -14.75 5.04
N ALA A 98 -11.44 -15.64 4.37
CA ALA A 98 -10.02 -15.45 4.12
C ALA A 98 -9.75 -14.17 3.31
N ALA A 99 -10.54 -13.91 2.26
CA ALA A 99 -10.41 -12.69 1.47
C ALA A 99 -10.69 -11.41 2.28
N VAL A 100 -11.73 -11.41 3.13
CA VAL A 100 -12.06 -10.28 4.01
C VAL A 100 -10.98 -10.06 5.05
N LEU A 101 -10.42 -11.13 5.65
CA LEU A 101 -9.32 -11.03 6.60
C LEU A 101 -8.07 -10.42 5.97
N ILE A 102 -7.69 -10.88 4.78
CA ILE A 102 -6.54 -10.32 4.03
C ILE A 102 -6.78 -8.84 3.73
N CYS A 103 -7.98 -8.48 3.26
CA CYS A 103 -8.36 -7.08 3.02
C CYS A 103 -8.26 -6.23 4.29
N GLY A 104 -8.74 -6.73 5.43
CA GLY A 104 -8.67 -6.05 6.72
C GLY A 104 -7.23 -5.80 7.18
N VAL A 105 -6.36 -6.81 7.06
CA VAL A 105 -4.93 -6.67 7.40
C VAL A 105 -4.26 -5.62 6.52
N LEU A 106 -4.48 -5.68 5.20
CA LEU A 106 -3.95 -4.71 4.24
C LEU A 106 -4.43 -3.28 4.54
N CYS A 107 -5.72 -3.10 4.83
CA CYS A 107 -6.31 -1.82 5.19
C CYS A 107 -5.72 -1.27 6.50
N GLY A 108 -5.52 -2.15 7.50
CA GLY A 108 -4.87 -1.80 8.77
C GLY A 108 -3.44 -1.31 8.59
N VAL A 109 -2.65 -1.99 7.75
CA VAL A 109 -1.27 -1.56 7.41
C VAL A 109 -1.28 -0.21 6.69
N ALA A 110 -2.21 0.01 5.76
CA ALA A 110 -2.35 1.30 5.07
C ALA A 110 -2.74 2.44 6.04
N GLY A 111 -3.61 2.18 7.01
CA GLY A 111 -3.96 3.14 8.06
C GLY A 111 -2.78 3.46 8.99
N ALA A 112 -2.00 2.44 9.38
CA ALA A 112 -0.78 2.62 10.16
C ALA A 112 0.27 3.45 9.41
N TYR A 113 0.40 3.26 8.10
CA TYR A 113 1.27 4.08 7.26
C TYR A 113 0.86 5.56 7.25
N LEU A 114 -0.44 5.84 7.10
CA LEU A 114 -0.94 7.20 7.11
C LEU A 114 -0.60 7.92 8.43
N SER A 115 -0.78 7.24 9.57
CA SER A 115 -0.58 7.81 10.91
C SER A 115 0.88 7.92 11.37
N THR A 116 1.81 7.17 10.76
CA THR A 116 3.21 7.10 11.21
C THR A 116 4.19 7.72 10.22
N ALA A 117 4.03 7.47 8.92
CA ALA A 117 5.01 7.88 7.91
C ALA A 117 4.65 9.23 7.28
N LEU A 118 3.37 9.39 6.92
CA LEU A 118 2.91 10.54 6.16
C LEU A 118 2.71 11.79 7.03
N GLN A 119 2.06 11.59 8.18
CA GLN A 119 1.95 12.59 9.22
C GLN A 119 2.51 11.94 10.46
N ALA A 120 3.48 12.57 11.13
CA ALA A 120 4.02 12.04 12.37
C ALA A 120 3.00 12.18 13.52
N GLY A 121 1.72 11.89 13.32
CA GLY A 121 0.63 12.11 14.26
C GLY A 121 -0.73 11.93 13.61
N PHE A 122 -1.72 11.52 14.39
CA PHE A 122 -3.09 11.33 13.93
C PHE A 122 -3.80 12.69 13.86
N VAL A 123 -4.35 13.03 12.70
CA VAL A 123 -5.12 14.24 12.43
C VAL A 123 -6.49 13.82 11.90
N LYS A 124 -7.51 14.65 12.10
CA LYS A 124 -8.80 14.42 11.47
C LYS A 124 -8.66 14.52 9.94
N ASP A 125 -9.33 13.63 9.21
CA ASP A 125 -9.39 13.60 7.74
C ASP A 125 -8.06 13.31 7.00
N MET A 126 -7.15 12.54 7.62
CA MET A 126 -5.84 12.18 7.03
C MET A 126 -5.90 11.41 5.71
N THR A 127 -6.97 10.65 5.47
CA THR A 127 -7.15 9.91 4.22
C THR A 127 -7.41 10.85 3.05
N ALA A 128 -7.96 12.05 3.31
CA ALA A 128 -8.20 13.13 2.35
C ALA A 128 -8.75 12.67 0.98
N GLY A 129 -9.60 11.65 0.96
CA GLY A 129 -10.17 11.09 -0.28
C GLY A 129 -9.20 10.29 -1.17
N ARG A 130 -7.97 10.01 -0.74
CA ARG A 130 -6.96 9.25 -1.52
C ARG A 130 -7.42 7.86 -1.94
N GLY A 131 -8.35 7.25 -1.19
CA GLY A 131 -8.97 5.98 -1.57
C GLY A 131 -9.82 6.05 -2.84
N TYR A 132 -10.44 7.19 -3.14
CA TYR A 132 -11.27 7.36 -4.34
C TYR A 132 -10.42 7.40 -5.62
N ILE A 133 -9.19 7.91 -5.54
CA ILE A 133 -8.26 7.93 -6.67
C ILE A 133 -7.90 6.50 -7.07
N ALA A 134 -7.68 5.61 -6.10
CA ALA A 134 -7.41 4.20 -6.35
C ALA A 134 -8.61 3.49 -7.03
N LEU A 135 -9.83 3.80 -6.60
CA LEU A 135 -11.05 3.27 -7.22
C LEU A 135 -11.22 3.79 -8.66
N ALA A 136 -10.96 5.07 -8.90
CA ALA A 136 -10.98 5.64 -10.24
C ALA A 136 -9.96 4.96 -11.16
N ALA A 137 -8.72 4.75 -10.69
CA ALA A 137 -7.69 4.04 -11.44
C ALA A 137 -8.13 2.60 -11.79
N LEU A 138 -8.76 1.89 -10.85
CA LEU A 138 -9.29 0.53 -11.08
C LEU A 138 -10.37 0.49 -12.17
N ILE A 139 -11.26 1.48 -12.18
CA ILE A 139 -12.31 1.61 -13.20
C ILE A 139 -11.66 1.84 -14.57
N PHE A 140 -10.69 2.74 -14.67
CA PHE A 140 -9.98 3.01 -15.93
C PHE A 140 -9.16 1.81 -16.41
N ALA A 141 -8.62 1.01 -15.48
CA ALA A 141 -7.90 -0.22 -15.78
C ALA A 141 -8.80 -1.37 -16.25
N LYS A 142 -10.13 -1.19 -16.35
CA LYS A 142 -11.09 -2.26 -16.75
C LYS A 142 -10.93 -3.54 -15.92
N TRP A 143 -10.63 -3.42 -14.63
CA TRP A 143 -10.38 -4.56 -13.73
C TRP A 143 -9.21 -5.45 -14.16
N ARG A 144 -8.35 -4.97 -15.07
CA ARG A 144 -7.11 -5.62 -15.46
C ARG A 144 -5.98 -5.10 -14.57
N PRO A 145 -5.18 -5.98 -13.97
CA PRO A 145 -4.10 -5.59 -13.06
C PRO A 145 -2.83 -5.07 -13.77
N TRP A 146 -2.91 -4.72 -15.06
CA TRP A 146 -1.83 -4.18 -15.89
C TRP A 146 -2.30 -2.99 -16.71
#